data_AF-A0A9N9JTG9-F1
#
_entry.id   AF-A0A9N9JTG9-F1
#
_cell.length_a   1.000
_cell.length_b   1.000
_cell.length_c   1.000
_cell.angle_alpha   90.00
_cell.angle_beta   90.00
_cell.angle_gamma   90.00
#
_symmetry.space_group_name_H-M   'P 1'
#
loop_
_entity.id
_entity.type
_entity.pdbx_description
1 polymer ?
#
loop_
_entity_poly.entity_id
_entity_poly.type
_entity_poly.pdbx_seq_one_letter_code
_entity_poly.pdbx_strand_id
1 'polypeptide(L)'
;YRLQNAKRSLEKNHNDAYSKCPCTEAKAMFDNEIRGFVTFTQEECGDTQVSGIFATGLLNPPYEFFITDKCGNIIRNITQDLNVEYCNNGTKPFSAKLSNLNLNCDFIRSLQWQTPGSGGADMVVNGDPSATAGIYP
;
A
#
# COMPACT_ATOMS: atom_id res chain seq x y z
N TYR A 1 38.32 42.14 2.91
CA TYR A 1 37.47 41.56 3.97
C TYR A 1 35.96 41.81 3.80
N ARG A 2 35.41 42.01 2.59
CA ARG A 2 33.96 42.25 2.37
C ARG A 2 33.33 41.57 1.14
N LEU A 3 33.99 40.58 0.52
CA LEU A 3 33.47 39.91 -0.68
C LEU A 3 33.41 38.36 -0.60
N GLN A 4 33.59 37.77 0.58
CA GLN A 4 33.35 36.32 0.77
C GLN A 4 32.02 36.00 1.45
N ASN A 5 31.32 36.99 2.02
CA ASN A 5 30.06 36.75 2.74
C ASN A 5 28.81 36.80 1.86
N ALA A 6 28.91 37.22 0.59
CA ALA A 6 27.78 37.23 -0.33
C ALA A 6 27.57 35.88 -1.05
N LYS A 7 28.60 35.02 -1.14
CA LYS A 7 28.45 33.66 -1.69
C LYS A 7 27.89 32.65 -0.70
N ARG A 8 27.98 32.91 0.61
CA ARG A 8 27.42 32.05 1.66
C ARG A 8 25.93 32.28 1.96
N SER A 9 25.32 33.29 1.33
CA SER A 9 23.91 33.64 1.55
C SER A 9 22.98 33.28 0.38
N LEU A 10 23.50 32.67 -0.68
CA LEU A 10 22.69 32.19 -1.83
C LEU A 10 22.69 30.66 -1.99
N GLU A 11 23.43 29.91 -1.17
CA GLU A 11 23.38 28.44 -1.10
C GLU A 11 22.56 27.95 0.09
N LYS A 12 21.43 28.61 0.38
CA LYS A 12 20.54 28.21 1.48
C LYS A 12 19.07 28.07 1.09
N ASN A 13 18.76 27.96 -0.21
CA ASN A 13 17.38 27.92 -0.69
C ASN A 13 17.14 26.88 -1.80
N HIS A 14 17.88 25.76 -1.82
CA HIS A 14 17.61 24.74 -2.85
C HIS A 14 17.96 23.31 -2.44
N ASN A 15 17.71 22.93 -1.17
CA ASN A 15 17.69 21.52 -0.77
C ASN A 15 16.57 21.32 0.27
N ASP A 16 15.77 20.29 0.03
CA ASP A 16 14.99 19.53 1.03
C ASP A 16 13.63 20.07 1.49
N ALA A 17 12.73 20.35 0.55
CA ALA A 17 11.30 20.24 0.81
C ALA A 17 10.66 19.17 -0.09
N TYR A 18 11.27 17.99 -0.20
CA TYR A 18 10.49 16.81 -0.55
C TYR A 18 9.57 16.60 0.66
N SER A 19 8.30 16.96 0.54
CA SER A 19 7.31 16.68 1.57
C SER A 19 7.30 15.18 1.79
N LYS A 20 8.01 14.71 2.81
CA LYS A 20 8.06 13.30 3.18
C LYS A 20 6.64 12.83 3.42
N CYS A 21 6.27 11.71 2.81
CA CYS A 21 4.98 11.09 3.06
C CYS A 21 4.94 10.64 4.54
N PRO A 22 3.80 10.78 5.25
CA PRO A 22 3.70 10.21 6.58
C PRO A 22 3.82 8.68 6.50
N CYS A 23 4.61 8.09 7.41
CA CYS A 23 4.65 6.65 7.58
C CYS A 23 3.25 6.17 7.98
N THR A 24 2.71 5.22 7.22
CA THR A 24 1.30 4.82 7.37
C THR A 24 1.18 3.32 7.22
N GLU A 25 0.33 2.70 8.03
CA GLU A 25 0.02 1.28 7.96
C GLU A 25 -1.47 1.06 7.68
N ALA A 26 -1.77 0.14 6.78
CA ALA A 26 -3.11 -0.39 6.57
C ALA A 26 -3.10 -1.93 6.65
N LYS A 27 -4.18 -2.53 7.14
CA LYS A 27 -4.30 -3.98 7.30
C LYS A 27 -5.62 -4.46 6.72
N ALA A 28 -5.55 -5.40 5.80
CA ALA A 28 -6.69 -6.18 5.31
C ALA A 28 -6.72 -7.52 6.06
N MET A 29 -7.80 -7.76 6.79
CA MET A 29 -8.03 -9.02 7.50
C MET A 29 -9.05 -9.85 6.72
N PHE A 30 -8.74 -11.14 6.55
CA PHE A 30 -9.63 -12.11 5.92
C PHE A 30 -9.95 -13.17 6.99
N ASP A 31 -11.20 -13.22 7.46
CA ASP A 31 -11.64 -14.08 8.57
C ASP A 31 -12.78 -15.04 8.22
N ASN A 32 -13.21 -15.06 6.95
CA ASN A 32 -14.32 -15.87 6.46
C ASN A 32 -13.83 -17.15 5.75
N GLU A 33 -14.26 -17.36 4.50
CA GLU A 33 -13.90 -18.51 3.67
C GLU A 33 -12.40 -18.51 3.37
N ILE A 34 -11.88 -17.36 2.94
CA ILE A 34 -10.45 -17.09 2.91
C ILE A 34 -10.01 -16.60 4.30
N ARG A 35 -8.94 -17.19 4.83
CA ARG A 35 -8.34 -16.77 6.10
C ARG A 35 -6.91 -16.32 5.92
N GLY A 36 -6.60 -15.11 6.39
CA GLY A 36 -5.29 -14.52 6.21
C GLY A 36 -5.27 -13.05 6.64
N PHE A 37 -4.11 -12.44 6.43
CA PHE A 37 -3.97 -11.01 6.58
C PHE A 37 -2.96 -10.46 5.59
N VAL A 38 -3.15 -9.21 5.22
CA VAL A 38 -2.24 -8.45 4.37
C VAL A 38 -2.04 -7.08 4.98
N THR A 39 -0.79 -6.69 5.15
CA THR A 39 -0.38 -5.38 5.67
C THR A 39 0.23 -4.56 4.54
N PHE A 40 -0.10 -3.28 4.51
CA PHE A 40 0.49 -2.27 3.64
C PHE A 40 1.20 -1.25 4.53
N THR A 41 2.48 -1.00 4.27
CA THR A 41 3.29 -0.04 5.01
C THR A 41 3.90 0.95 4.03
N GLN A 42 3.56 2.23 4.16
CA GLN A 42 4.12 3.30 3.33
C GLN A 42 5.35 3.91 4.00
N GLU A 43 6.43 4.05 3.23
CA GLU A 43 7.66 4.74 3.64
C GLU A 43 7.60 6.26 3.34
N GLU A 44 8.52 7.01 3.94
CA GLU A 44 8.62 8.48 3.81
C GLU A 44 8.77 8.98 2.36
N CYS A 45 9.19 8.10 1.44
CA CYS A 45 9.38 8.39 0.02
C CYS A 45 8.16 8.05 -0.85
N GLY A 46 7.05 7.56 -0.26
CA GLY A 46 5.79 7.27 -0.97
C GLY A 46 5.70 5.89 -1.60
N ASP A 47 6.68 5.02 -1.38
CA ASP A 47 6.56 3.62 -1.74
C ASP A 47 5.77 2.86 -0.68
N THR A 48 4.93 1.91 -1.10
CA THR A 48 4.18 1.03 -0.19
C THR A 48 4.72 -0.40 -0.26
N GLN A 49 5.18 -0.91 0.87
CA GLN A 49 5.48 -2.32 1.07
C GLN A 49 4.17 -3.07 1.37
N VAL A 50 3.87 -4.11 0.60
CA VAL A 50 2.79 -5.06 0.91
C VAL A 50 3.40 -6.36 1.41
N SER A 51 2.85 -6.92 2.47
CA SER A 51 3.27 -8.22 3.02
C SER A 51 2.06 -8.96 3.54
N GLY A 52 2.02 -10.28 3.43
CA GLY A 52 0.85 -11.02 3.88
C GLY A 52 1.01 -12.52 3.82
N ILE A 53 -0.04 -13.19 4.26
CA ILE A 53 -0.18 -14.64 4.20
C ILE A 53 -1.67 -14.99 4.18
N PHE A 54 -2.04 -15.96 3.34
CA PHE A 54 -3.31 -16.64 3.45
C PHE A 54 -3.07 -18.02 4.05
N ALA A 55 -3.63 -18.29 5.22
CA ALA A 55 -3.49 -19.57 5.90
C ALA A 55 -4.33 -20.66 5.24
N THR A 56 -5.54 -20.33 4.74
CA THR A 56 -6.44 -21.28 4.08
C THR A 56 -7.52 -20.58 3.23
N GLY A 57 -8.34 -21.35 2.52
CA GLY A 57 -9.48 -20.89 1.70
C GLY A 57 -9.21 -20.71 0.21
N LEU A 58 -7.94 -20.81 -0.22
CA LEU A 58 -7.53 -20.73 -1.61
C LEU A 58 -7.52 -22.12 -2.27
N LEU A 59 -8.72 -22.68 -2.48
CA LEU A 59 -8.92 -24.06 -2.92
C LEU A 59 -8.56 -24.30 -4.40
N ASN A 60 -8.75 -23.32 -5.27
CA ASN A 60 -8.59 -23.46 -6.73
C ASN A 60 -7.69 -22.36 -7.32
N PRO A 61 -6.37 -22.38 -7.03
CA PRO A 61 -5.44 -21.40 -7.59
C PRO A 61 -5.30 -21.55 -9.13
N PRO A 62 -4.83 -20.50 -9.84
CA PRO A 62 -4.35 -19.22 -9.33
C PRO A 62 -5.46 -18.20 -9.08
N TYR A 63 -5.25 -17.36 -8.07
CA TYR A 63 -6.10 -16.22 -7.73
C TYR A 63 -5.49 -14.91 -8.20
N GLU A 64 -6.36 -13.94 -8.47
CA GLU A 64 -5.97 -12.56 -8.74
C GLU A 64 -6.20 -11.69 -7.51
N PHE A 65 -5.29 -10.74 -7.31
CA PHE A 65 -5.26 -9.82 -6.18
C PHE A 65 -5.44 -8.40 -6.69
N PHE A 66 -6.50 -7.76 -6.23
CA PHE A 66 -6.87 -6.41 -6.64
C PHE A 66 -6.89 -5.45 -5.47
N ILE A 67 -6.49 -4.22 -5.73
CA ILE A 67 -6.81 -3.06 -4.91
C ILE A 67 -8.07 -2.44 -5.50
N THR A 68 -9.07 -2.20 -4.68
CA THR A 68 -10.36 -1.62 -5.09
C THR A 68 -10.66 -0.35 -4.32
N ASP A 69 -11.44 0.56 -4.92
CA ASP A 69 -12.05 1.65 -4.15
C ASP A 69 -13.24 1.14 -3.33
N LYS A 70 -13.78 1.97 -2.43
CA LYS A 70 -14.98 1.65 -1.65
C LYS A 70 -16.25 1.32 -2.47
N CYS A 71 -16.26 1.65 -3.76
CA CYS A 71 -17.35 1.34 -4.67
C CYS A 71 -17.13 -0.03 -5.36
N GLY A 72 -16.04 -0.73 -5.05
CA GLY A 72 -15.66 -2.00 -5.67
C GLY A 72 -14.99 -1.84 -7.04
N ASN A 73 -14.66 -0.62 -7.47
CA ASN A 73 -13.95 -0.44 -8.73
C ASN A 73 -12.50 -0.86 -8.57
N ILE A 74 -12.00 -1.68 -9.49
CA ILE A 74 -10.60 -2.10 -9.50
C ILE A 74 -9.72 -0.88 -9.81
N ILE A 75 -8.91 -0.51 -8.82
CA ILE A 75 -7.90 0.53 -8.92
C ILE A 75 -6.62 -0.04 -9.55
N ARG A 76 -6.20 -1.23 -9.12
CA ARG A 76 -4.95 -1.86 -9.56
C ARG A 76 -5.01 -3.37 -9.39
N ASN A 77 -4.52 -4.10 -10.39
CA ASN A 77 -4.19 -5.52 -10.27
C ASN A 77 -2.73 -5.64 -9.78
N ILE A 78 -2.52 -6.27 -8.62
CA ILE A 78 -1.20 -6.47 -8.00
C ILE A 78 -0.75 -7.94 -8.03
N THR A 79 -1.44 -8.80 -8.78
CA THR A 79 -1.19 -10.24 -8.80
C THR A 79 0.26 -10.60 -9.14
N GLN A 80 0.80 -9.97 -10.18
CA GLN A 80 2.18 -10.20 -10.61
C GLN A 80 3.19 -9.57 -9.64
N ASP A 81 2.84 -8.42 -9.04
CA ASP A 81 3.71 -7.75 -8.07
C ASP A 81 3.92 -8.65 -6.84
N LEU A 82 2.87 -9.34 -6.36
CA LEU A 82 2.93 -10.19 -5.18
C LEU A 82 3.67 -11.52 -5.39
N ASN A 83 3.69 -12.04 -6.63
CA ASN A 83 4.31 -13.32 -7.00
C ASN A 83 4.04 -14.44 -5.98
N VAL A 84 2.76 -14.65 -5.66
CA VAL A 84 2.32 -15.52 -4.57
C VAL A 84 2.61 -16.99 -4.85
N GLU A 85 3.23 -17.66 -3.89
CA GLU A 85 3.39 -19.12 -3.89
C GLU A 85 2.27 -19.80 -3.07
N TYR A 86 1.46 -20.62 -3.72
CA TYR A 86 0.37 -21.36 -3.08
C TYR A 86 0.87 -22.60 -2.33
N CYS A 87 0.29 -22.87 -1.15
CA CYS A 87 0.63 -24.02 -0.32
C CYS A 87 -0.54 -24.38 0.61
N ASN A 88 -0.92 -25.67 0.68
CA ASN A 88 -1.94 -26.19 1.61
C ASN A 88 -3.26 -25.40 1.65
N ASN A 89 -3.85 -25.11 0.49
CA ASN A 89 -5.06 -24.28 0.34
C ASN A 89 -4.90 -22.83 0.84
N GLY A 90 -3.66 -22.37 1.01
CA GLY A 90 -3.29 -21.01 1.37
C GLY A 90 -2.07 -20.58 0.55
N THR A 91 -1.21 -19.77 1.14
CA THR A 91 0.03 -19.29 0.54
C THR A 91 1.19 -19.46 1.51
N LYS A 92 2.41 -19.48 0.98
CA LYS A 92 3.57 -19.06 1.78
C LYS A 92 3.44 -17.56 2.11
N PRO A 93 4.13 -17.07 3.14
CA PRO A 93 4.28 -15.63 3.33
C PRO A 93 4.82 -14.98 2.06
N PHE A 94 4.23 -13.86 1.68
CA PHE A 94 4.65 -13.07 0.51
C PHE A 94 4.91 -11.63 0.90
N SER A 95 5.72 -10.95 0.10
CA SER A 95 6.12 -9.57 0.33
C SER A 95 6.56 -8.93 -0.98
N ALA A 96 6.07 -7.74 -1.27
CA ALA A 96 6.38 -7.02 -2.50
C ALA A 96 6.37 -5.50 -2.28
N LYS A 97 7.19 -4.79 -3.06
CA LYS A 97 7.22 -3.33 -3.06
C LYS A 97 6.32 -2.81 -4.18
N LEU A 98 5.30 -2.04 -3.84
CA LEU A 98 4.38 -1.42 -4.77
C LEU A 98 4.79 0.05 -4.98
N SER A 99 5.57 0.30 -6.02
CA SER A 99 5.82 1.68 -6.47
C SER A 99 4.52 2.30 -6.98
N ASN A 100 4.35 3.60 -6.73
CA ASN A 100 3.18 4.41 -7.12
C ASN A 100 1.85 4.02 -6.47
N LEU A 101 1.86 3.24 -5.38
CA LEU A 101 0.72 3.11 -4.48
C LEU A 101 1.02 3.94 -3.22
N ASN A 102 0.19 4.94 -2.92
CA ASN A 102 0.34 5.76 -1.72
C ASN A 102 -0.89 5.61 -0.83
N LEU A 103 -0.69 5.38 0.46
CA LEU A 103 -1.72 5.26 1.48
C LEU A 103 -2.22 6.59 2.03
N ASN A 104 -1.47 7.69 1.93
CA ASN A 104 -1.95 9.03 2.36
C ASN A 104 -0.96 10.16 2.02
N CYS A 105 -0.11 9.96 1.01
CA CYS A 105 0.78 11.04 0.57
C CYS A 105 0.01 12.02 -0.32
N ASP A 106 -0.15 13.26 0.14
CA ASP A 106 -1.04 14.27 -0.46
C ASP A 106 -0.47 15.06 -1.66
N PHE A 107 0.66 14.65 -2.25
CA PHE A 107 1.24 15.36 -3.40
C PHE A 107 1.10 14.58 -4.71
N ILE A 108 0.08 14.97 -5.48
CA ILE A 108 -0.02 14.91 -6.94
C ILE A 108 -0.24 13.51 -7.56
N ARG A 109 -1.49 13.25 -7.98
CA ARG A 109 -1.97 12.15 -8.86
C ARG A 109 -1.82 10.72 -8.35
N SER A 110 -1.56 10.52 -7.06
CA SER A 110 -1.63 9.21 -6.43
C SER A 110 -3.08 8.90 -6.01
N LEU A 111 -3.49 7.64 -6.17
CA LEU A 111 -4.76 7.13 -5.65
C LEU A 111 -4.78 7.34 -4.13
N GLN A 112 -5.50 8.37 -3.69
CA GLN A 112 -5.47 8.80 -2.30
C GLN A 112 -6.38 7.88 -1.46
N TRP A 113 -5.78 7.16 -0.52
CA TRP A 113 -6.47 6.44 0.55
C TRP A 113 -6.83 7.43 1.68
N GLN A 114 -7.75 8.36 1.41
CA GLN A 114 -8.05 9.44 2.36
C GLN A 114 -9.05 9.02 3.46
N THR A 115 -8.48 8.84 4.67
CA THR A 115 -8.84 9.48 5.97
C THR A 115 -10.07 9.01 6.79
N PRO A 116 -10.04 9.21 8.14
CA PRO A 116 -10.85 8.45 9.09
C PRO A 116 -12.31 8.89 9.07
N GLY A 117 -13.17 7.90 8.82
CA GLY A 117 -14.59 8.09 8.55
C GLY A 117 -14.87 8.09 7.05
N SER A 118 -15.22 6.92 6.50
CA SER A 118 -15.92 6.71 5.20
C SER A 118 -15.13 6.72 3.87
N GLY A 119 -13.83 6.37 3.87
CA GLY A 119 -13.02 6.27 2.65
C GLY A 119 -11.98 5.13 2.63
N GLY A 120 -12.37 3.87 2.88
CA GLY A 120 -11.47 2.73 2.74
C GLY A 120 -11.25 2.32 1.28
N ALA A 121 -10.08 1.80 0.94
CA ALA A 121 -9.90 0.95 -0.24
C ALA A 121 -9.70 -0.48 0.26
N ASP A 122 -10.30 -1.46 -0.41
CA ASP A 122 -10.28 -2.84 0.04
C ASP A 122 -9.39 -3.69 -0.87
N MET A 123 -8.72 -4.67 -0.27
CA MET A 123 -8.04 -5.70 -1.02
C MET A 123 -9.02 -6.82 -1.31
N VAL A 124 -9.26 -7.08 -2.59
CA VAL A 124 -10.16 -8.15 -3.03
C VAL A 124 -9.33 -9.27 -3.64
N VAL A 125 -9.67 -10.50 -3.25
CA VAL A 125 -9.20 -11.71 -3.92
C VAL A 125 -10.34 -12.19 -4.82
N ASN A 126 -10.05 -12.48 -6.09
CA ASN A 126 -11.10 -12.95 -7.00
C ASN A 126 -11.75 -14.23 -6.44
N GLY A 127 -13.02 -14.15 -6.01
CA GLY A 127 -13.74 -15.23 -5.32
C GLY A 127 -14.11 -14.97 -3.85
N ASP A 128 -13.53 -13.94 -3.20
CA ASP A 128 -13.94 -13.49 -1.86
C ASP A 128 -13.77 -11.96 -1.72
N PRO A 129 -14.86 -11.19 -1.82
CA PRO A 129 -14.84 -9.74 -1.67
C PRO A 129 -14.87 -9.26 -0.20
N SER A 130 -14.78 -10.14 0.80
CA SER A 130 -15.09 -9.80 2.20
C SER A 130 -13.96 -9.15 3.02
N ALA A 131 -12.79 -8.90 2.43
CA ALA A 131 -11.72 -8.23 3.16
C ALA A 131 -12.07 -6.77 3.43
N THR A 132 -12.00 -6.37 4.69
CA THR A 132 -12.03 -4.96 5.10
C THR A 132 -10.63 -4.52 5.44
N ALA A 133 -10.11 -3.51 4.73
CA ALA A 133 -8.83 -2.91 5.05
C ALA A 133 -8.98 -1.65 5.91
N GLY A 134 -8.38 -1.67 7.11
CA GLY A 134 -8.34 -0.52 8.02
C GLY A 134 -6.98 0.17 8.00
N ILE A 135 -6.97 1.50 7.91
CA ILE A 135 -5.76 2.32 8.14
C ILE A 135 -5.63 2.56 9.65
N TYR A 136 -4.48 2.20 10.22
CA TYR A 136 -4.17 2.44 11.63
C TYR A 136 -3.08 3.52 11.71
N PRO A 137 -3.37 4.70 12.30
CA PRO A 137 -2.37 5.73 12.56
C PRO A 137 -1.44 5.36 13.71
#